data_AF-G9PJU5-F1
#
_entry.id   AF-G9PJU5-F1
#
_cell.length_a   1.000
_cell.length_b   1.000
_cell.length_c   1.000
_cell.angle_alpha   90.00
_cell.angle_beta   90.00
_cell.angle_gamma   90.00
#
_symmetry.space_group_name_H-M   'P 1'
#
loop_
_entity.id
_entity.type
_entity.pdbx_description
1 polymer ?
#
loop_
_entity_poly.entity_id
_entity_poly.type
_entity_poly.pdbx_seq_one_letter_code
_entity_poly.pdbx_strand_id
1 'polypeptide(L)' 'MQWLRDVAEASRYRCLSDRMSWLDEEEKEAVRAYLAAEDEPLEILDRYRFKLGEREIDLTEAIEGASSAYPL' A
#
# COMPACT_ATOMS: atom_id res chain seq x y z
N MET A 1 2.61 -4.36 -7.28
CA MET A 1 2.41 -4.79 -5.88
C MET A 1 1.34 -3.93 -5.21
N GLN A 2 0.06 -4.12 -5.56
CA GLN A 2 -1.03 -3.28 -5.02
C GLN A 2 -1.19 -3.44 -3.50
N TRP A 3 -1.07 -4.68 -3.01
CA TRP A 3 -1.22 -5.00 -1.59
C TRP A 3 -0.22 -4.27 -0.66
N LEU A 4 1.01 -3.96 -1.11
CA LEU A 4 1.96 -3.17 -0.32
C LEU A 4 1.49 -1.74 -0.09
N ARG A 5 0.88 -1.14 -1.12
CA ARG A 5 0.27 0.19 -1.02
C ARG A 5 -0.94 0.15 -0.09
N ASP A 6 -1.74 -0.91 -0.19
CA ASP A 6 -2.90 -1.13 0.67
C ASP A 6 -2.50 -1.29 2.15
N VAL A 7 -1.40 -2.02 2.42
CA VAL A 7 -0.83 -2.13 3.78
C VAL A 7 -0.31 -0.78 4.28
N ALA A 8 0.42 -0.04 3.46
CA ALA A 8 0.91 1.29 3.82
C ALA A 8 -0.25 2.25 4.16
N GLU A 9 -1.37 2.13 3.46
CA GLU A 9 -2.56 2.95 3.69
C GLU A 9 -3.34 2.50 4.94
N ALA A 10 -3.56 1.20 5.11
CA ALA A 10 -4.19 0.64 6.31
C ALA A 10 -3.34 0.88 7.58
N SER A 11 -2.01 0.90 7.48
CA SER A 11 -1.11 1.24 8.60
C SER A 11 -0.88 2.73 8.78
N ARG A 12 -1.38 3.58 7.86
CA ARG A 12 -1.13 5.02 7.80
C ARG A 12 0.37 5.36 7.81
N TYR A 13 1.16 4.50 7.19
CA TYR A 13 2.60 4.63 7.16
C TYR A 13 3.11 4.48 5.74
N ARG A 14 3.27 5.63 5.08
CA ARG A 14 3.84 5.73 3.73
C ARG A 14 5.36 5.85 3.84
N CYS A 15 6.10 4.88 3.32
CA CYS A 15 7.56 4.88 3.29
C CYS A 15 8.09 4.25 2.01
N LEU A 16 9.19 4.81 1.52
CA LEU A 16 9.88 4.40 0.29
C LEU A 16 11.37 4.64 0.46
N SER A 17 12.17 3.82 -0.22
CA SER A 17 13.64 3.93 -0.25
C SER A 17 14.18 4.24 -1.65
N ASP A 18 13.28 4.46 -2.61
CA ASP A 18 13.62 4.77 -3.99
C ASP A 18 14.42 6.07 -4.06
N ARG A 19 15.58 6.02 -4.73
CA ARG A 19 16.39 7.22 -4.95
C ARG A 19 15.74 8.06 -6.04
N MET A 20 15.67 9.37 -5.83
CA MET A 20 15.13 10.31 -6.84
C MET A 20 15.83 10.23 -8.19
N SER A 21 17.10 9.79 -8.21
CA SER A 21 17.88 9.59 -9.43
C SER A 21 17.49 8.33 -10.22
N TRP A 22 16.71 7.42 -9.63
CA TRP A 22 16.21 6.20 -10.27
C TRP A 22 14.86 6.41 -10.94
N LEU A 23 14.14 7.45 -10.52
CA LEU A 23 12.79 7.74 -10.97
C LEU A 23 12.82 8.68 -12.18
N ASP A 24 11.93 8.43 -13.13
CA ASP A 24 11.60 9.42 -14.16
C ASP A 24 10.66 10.52 -13.62
N GLU A 25 10.29 11.50 -14.45
CA GLU A 25 9.45 12.62 -14.01
C GLU A 25 8.01 12.20 -13.68
N GLU A 26 7.47 11.19 -14.36
CA GLU A 26 6.13 10.67 -14.08
C GLU A 26 6.11 9.96 -12.73
N GLU A 27 7.12 9.13 -12.47
CA GLU A 27 7.30 8.43 -11.20
C GLU A 27 7.54 9.39 -10.04
N LYS A 28 8.30 10.47 -10.24
CA LYS A 28 8.49 11.53 -9.24
C LYS A 28 7.17 12.22 -8.88
N GLU A 29 6.34 12.52 -9.87
CA GLU A 29 5.04 13.12 -9.63
C GLU A 29 4.11 12.15 -8.90
N ALA A 30 4.13 10.87 -9.28
CA ALA A 30 3.36 9.83 -8.59
C ALA A 30 3.79 9.69 -7.12
N VAL A 31 5.09 9.72 -6.81
CA VAL A 31 5.60 9.71 -5.44
C VAL A 31 5.16 10.95 -4.67
N ARG A 32 5.21 12.13 -5.29
CA ARG A 32 4.74 13.39 -4.69
C ARG A 32 3.25 13.31 -4.35
N ALA A 33 2.43 12.88 -5.30
CA ALA A 33 0.99 12.72 -5.10
C ALA A 33 0.69 11.69 -4.00
N TYR A 34 1.40 10.57 -3.99
CA TYR A 34 1.23 9.52 -2.98
C TYR A 34 1.57 9.99 -1.57
N LEU A 35 2.66 10.74 -1.40
CA LEU A 35 3.06 11.28 -0.09
C LEU A 35 2.17 12.44 0.39
N ALA A 36 1.62 13.21 -0.55
CA ALA A 36 0.74 14.35 -0.24
C ALA A 36 -0.74 13.95 -0.05
N ALA A 37 -1.11 12.70 -0.38
CA ALA A 37 -2.47 12.21 -0.24
C ALA A 37 -2.94 12.26 1.22
N GLU A 38 -4.18 12.71 1.42
CA GLU A 38 -4.84 12.65 2.72
C GLU A 38 -5.25 11.20 3.04
N ASP A 39 -5.28 10.87 4.32
CA ASP A 39 -5.69 9.54 4.76
C ASP A 39 -7.19 9.37 4.62
N GLU A 40 -7.60 8.33 3.89
CA GLU A 40 -9.01 7.94 3.81
C GLU A 40 -9.51 7.35 5.15
N PRO A 41 -10.81 7.43 5.43
CA PRO A 41 -11.41 6.75 6.57
C PRO A 41 -11.13 5.24 6.52
N LEU A 42 -10.56 4.70 7.60
CA LEU A 42 -10.22 3.29 7.73
C LEU A 42 -11.16 2.62 8.73
N GLU A 43 -11.79 1.54 8.31
CA GLU A 43 -12.59 0.64 9.14
C GLU A 43 -11.97 -0.77 9.10
N ILE A 44 -11.78 -1.38 10.27
CA ILE A 44 -11.26 -2.75 10.40
C ILE A 44 -12.47 -3.69 10.36
N LEU A 45 -12.56 -4.53 9.32
CA LEU A 45 -13.66 -5.48 9.13
C LEU A 45 -13.35 -6.84 9.77
N ASP A 46 -12.12 -7.31 9.61
CA ASP A 46 -11.63 -8.58 10.14
C ASP A 46 -10.10 -8.53 10.29
N ARG A 47 -9.48 -9.63 10.71
CA ARG A 47 -8.02 -9.75 10.91
C ARG A 47 -7.19 -9.29 9.70
N TYR A 48 -7.63 -9.64 8.49
CA TYR A 48 -6.94 -9.30 7.23
C TYR A 48 -7.79 -8.49 6.26
N ARG A 49 -8.98 -8.06 6.69
CA ARG A 49 -9.94 -7.32 5.85
C ARG A 49 -10.17 -5.93 6.40
N PHE A 50 -10.02 -4.94 5.53
CA PHE A 50 -10.13 -3.53 5.86
C PHE A 50 -11.01 -2.83 4.84
N LYS A 51 -11.65 -1.74 5.26
CA LYS A 51 -12.36 -0.84 4.37
C LYS A 51 -11.71 0.53 4.42
N LEU A 52 -11.24 1.01 3.29
CA LEU A 52 -10.70 2.36 3.09
C LEU A 52 -11.70 3.14 2.24
N GLY A 53 -12.37 4.11 2.85
CA GLY A 53 -13.45 4.85 2.20
C GLY A 53 -14.54 3.91 1.71
N GLU A 54 -14.67 3.77 0.39
CA GLU A 54 -15.62 2.85 -0.26
C GLU A 54 -14.99 1.52 -0.71
N ARG A 55 -13.65 1.41 -0.66
CA ARG A 55 -12.89 0.27 -1.15
C ARG A 55 -12.69 -0.77 -0.05
N GLU A 56 -12.95 -2.03 -0.37
CA GLU A 56 -12.58 -3.16 0.48
C GLU A 56 -11.20 -3.70 0.08
N ILE A 57 -10.35 -3.93 1.07
CA ILE A 57 -9.05 -4.58 0.94
C ILE A 57 -9.12 -5.91 1.67
N ASP A 58 -8.75 -6.97 0.96
CA ASP A 58 -8.55 -8.30 1.53
C ASP A 58 -7.08 -8.71 1.37
N LEU A 59 -6.37 -8.80 2.49
CA LEU A 59 -4.96 -9.22 2.54
C LEU A 59 -4.79 -10.73 2.78
N THR A 60 -5.88 -11.49 2.84
CA THR A 60 -5.83 -12.93 3.17
C THR A 60 -4.92 -13.69 2.20
N GLU A 61 -5.03 -13.43 0.89
CA GLU A 61 -4.17 -14.08 -0.10
C GLU A 61 -2.69 -13.72 0.06
N ALA A 62 -2.38 -12.47 0.44
CA ALA A 62 -0.99 -12.05 0.63
C ALA A 62 -0.33 -12.69 1.86
N ILE A 63 -1.11 -13.05 2.88
CA ILE A 63 -0.61 -13.63 4.15
C ILE A 63 -0.70 -15.15 4.16
N GLU A 64 -1.81 -15.72 3.69
CA GLU A 64 -2.11 -17.16 3.74
C GLU A 64 -1.87 -17.87 2.39
N GLY A 65 -1.52 -17.11 1.35
CA GLY A 65 -1.22 -17.64 0.02
C GLY A 65 0.05 -18.50 -0.02
N ALA A 66 0.33 -19.03 -1.21
CA ALA A 66 1.50 -19.87 -1.42
C ALA A 66 2.79 -19.10 -1.11
N SER A 67 3.68 -19.73 -0.33
CA SER A 67 4.98 -19.15 0.02
C SER A 67 5.79 -18.86 -1.24
N SER A 68 6.23 -17.60 -1.41
CA SER A 68 7.20 -17.21 -2.43
C SER A 68 8.62 -17.53 -1.99
N ALA A 69 9.49 -17.94 -2.92
CA ALA A 69 10.91 -18.14 -2.67
C ALA A 69 11.66 -16.82 -2.39
N TYR A 70 11.04 -15.68 -2.70
CA TYR A 70 11.54 -14.35 -2.39
C TYR A 70 10.71 -13.75 -1.26
N PRO A 71 11.33 -13.28 -0.17
CA PRO A 71 10.65 -12.43 0.77
C PRO A 71 10.18 -11.20 0.00
N LEU A 72 8.88 -10.94 0.07
CA LEU A 72 8.29 -9.71 -0.42
C LEU A 72 8.77 -8.54 0.42
#